data_AF-A7VXT8-F1
#
_entry.id   AF-A7VXT8-F1
#
_cell.length_a   1.000
_cell.length_b   1.000
_cell.length_c   1.000
_cell.angle_alpha   90.00
_cell.angle_beta   90.00
_cell.angle_gamma   90.00
#
_symmetry.space_group_name_H-M   'P 1'
#
loop_
_entity.id
_entity.type
_entity.pdbx_description
1 polymer ?
#
loop_
_entity_poly.entity_id
_entity_poly.type
_entity_poly.pdbx_seq_one_letter_code
_entity_poly.pdbx_strand_id
1 'polypeptide(L)'
;MKKYYMSFVDFSEISNVTADEEQLKKSRDRMAELGLLTEKGNPSLSQINSIVLSVSSPFFDKLRKRLSRRSGGFQQVHDTFQKLNNRKEYLGFYLYLSILYGFLEWQVPERVAVLPAVPEAIKAFVGDFMSAFDHYMENNSSESEEAEENGTGEADI
;
A
#
# COMPACT_ATOMS: atom_id res chain seq x y z
N MET A 1 -20.08 -15.42 18.93
CA MET A 1 -19.02 -14.97 18.00
C MET A 1 -19.54 -13.80 17.17
N LYS A 2 -19.01 -12.58 17.34
CA LYS A 2 -19.29 -11.49 16.40
C LYS A 2 -18.54 -11.80 15.10
N LYS A 3 -19.29 -12.07 14.03
CA LYS A 3 -18.78 -12.26 12.68
C LYS A 3 -18.50 -10.87 12.09
N TYR A 4 -17.23 -10.47 12.04
CA TYR A 4 -16.79 -9.23 11.41
C TYR A 4 -16.64 -9.46 9.89
N TYR A 5 -17.75 -9.56 9.16
CA TYR A 5 -17.76 -9.76 7.70
C TYR A 5 -17.99 -8.46 6.91
N MET A 6 -17.41 -7.35 7.34
CA MET A 6 -17.60 -6.07 6.65
C MET A 6 -16.24 -5.42 6.41
N SER A 7 -15.48 -6.00 5.48
CA SER A 7 -14.49 -5.22 4.71
C SER A 7 -15.26 -4.59 3.57
N PHE A 8 -15.50 -3.28 3.65
CA PHE A 8 -16.06 -2.54 2.53
C PHE A 8 -14.91 -1.97 1.73
N VAL A 9 -14.74 -2.49 0.52
CA VAL A 9 -14.05 -1.75 -0.53
C VAL A 9 -15.14 -0.94 -1.23
N ASP A 10 -15.01 0.37 -1.24
CA ASP A 10 -15.91 1.20 -2.04
C ASP A 10 -15.58 0.99 -3.53
N PHE A 11 -16.60 0.79 -4.36
CA PHE A 11 -16.38 0.56 -5.79
C PHE A 11 -15.68 1.75 -6.48
N SER A 12 -15.85 2.96 -5.94
CA SER A 12 -15.12 4.15 -6.39
C SER A 12 -13.59 3.96 -6.29
N GLU A 13 -13.10 3.19 -5.33
CA GLU A 13 -11.66 2.93 -5.12
C GLU A 13 -11.08 2.06 -6.23
N ILE A 14 -11.86 1.22 -6.90
CA ILE A 14 -11.37 0.35 -7.98
C ILE A 14 -11.84 0.79 -9.37
N SER A 15 -12.61 1.88 -9.44
CA SER A 15 -13.22 2.38 -10.68
C SER A 15 -12.21 2.58 -11.81
N ASN A 16 -11.01 3.09 -11.51
CA ASN A 16 -9.95 3.32 -12.48
C ASN A 16 -9.29 2.05 -13.03
N VAL A 17 -9.50 0.90 -12.39
CA VAL A 17 -9.00 -0.39 -12.87
C VAL A 17 -9.89 -0.93 -13.99
N THR A 18 -11.18 -0.63 -13.96
CA THR A 18 -12.18 -1.11 -14.93
C THR A 18 -12.75 0.00 -15.80
N ALA A 19 -12.10 1.16 -15.81
CA ALA A 19 -12.61 2.37 -16.44
C ALA A 19 -12.60 2.28 -17.97
N ASP A 20 -13.62 2.87 -18.59
CA ASP A 20 -13.60 3.19 -20.02
C ASP A 20 -12.72 4.42 -20.32
N GLU A 21 -12.51 4.75 -21.59
CA GLU A 21 -11.64 5.88 -21.97
C GLU A 21 -12.15 7.25 -21.50
N GLU A 22 -13.47 7.45 -21.38
CA GLU A 22 -14.02 8.71 -20.89
C GLU A 22 -13.75 8.87 -19.39
N GLN A 23 -13.92 7.78 -18.64
CA GLN A 23 -13.61 7.69 -17.22
C GLN A 23 -12.10 7.86 -16.98
N LEU A 24 -11.26 7.20 -17.77
CA LEU A 24 -9.80 7.36 -17.69
C LEU A 24 -9.38 8.80 -18.01
N LYS A 25 -10.00 9.46 -19.00
CA LYS A 25 -9.74 10.87 -19.27
C LYS A 25 -10.04 11.75 -18.05
N LYS A 26 -11.21 11.59 -17.43
CA LYS A 26 -11.57 12.33 -16.20
C LYS A 26 -10.56 12.10 -15.08
N SER A 27 -10.10 10.87 -14.91
CA SER A 27 -9.10 10.54 -13.89
C SER A 27 -7.72 11.10 -14.20
N ARG A 28 -7.30 11.14 -15.48
CA ARG A 28 -6.06 11.82 -15.90
C ARG A 28 -6.15 13.33 -15.68
N ASP A 29 -7.29 13.95 -16.00
CA ASP A 29 -7.54 15.37 -15.72
C ASP A 29 -7.44 15.64 -14.20
N ARG A 30 -8.05 14.76 -13.39
CA ARG A 30 -7.95 14.82 -11.92
C ARG A 30 -6.51 14.62 -11.41
N MET A 31 -5.74 13.72 -12.00
CA MET A 31 -4.32 13.55 -11.66
C MET A 31 -3.51 14.81 -11.94
N ALA A 32 -3.80 15.52 -13.04
CA ALA A 32 -3.15 16.79 -13.34
C ALA A 32 -3.51 17.87 -12.30
N GLU A 33 -4.78 17.98 -11.91
CA GLU A 33 -5.22 18.90 -10.84
C GLU A 33 -4.52 18.62 -9.50
N LEU A 34 -4.26 17.34 -9.20
CA LEU A 34 -3.57 16.90 -7.99
C LEU A 34 -2.03 17.03 -8.08
N GLY A 35 -1.51 17.58 -9.19
CA GLY A 35 -0.07 17.76 -9.43
C GLY A 35 0.70 16.46 -9.66
N LEU A 36 0.01 15.36 -9.95
CA LEU A 36 0.62 14.03 -10.14
C LEU A 36 1.15 13.85 -11.56
N LEU A 37 0.78 14.73 -12.48
CA LEU A 37 1.30 14.81 -13.83
C LEU A 37 2.08 16.11 -14.02
N THR A 38 3.17 16.02 -14.77
CA THR A 38 3.91 17.17 -15.30
C THR A 38 3.11 17.87 -16.39
N GLU A 39 3.51 19.08 -16.79
CA GLU A 39 2.90 19.80 -17.92
C GLU A 39 2.89 19.01 -19.24
N LYS A 40 3.81 18.06 -19.38
CA LYS A 40 3.92 17.16 -20.55
C LYS A 40 3.05 15.91 -20.43
N GLY A 41 2.28 15.76 -19.35
CA GLY A 41 1.44 14.59 -19.09
C GLY A 41 2.17 13.37 -18.51
N ASN A 42 3.49 13.46 -18.26
CA ASN A 42 4.23 12.37 -17.62
C ASN A 42 4.03 12.38 -16.10
N PRO A 43 4.08 11.22 -15.41
CA PRO A 43 3.99 11.16 -13.96
C PRO A 43 5.07 11.98 -13.25
N SER A 44 4.68 12.70 -12.20
CA SER A 44 5.57 13.46 -11.33
C SER A 44 6.14 12.54 -10.23
N LEU A 45 7.35 12.02 -10.44
CA LEU A 45 7.98 11.05 -9.53
C LEU A 45 8.15 11.61 -8.11
N SER A 46 8.49 12.89 -7.97
CA SER A 46 8.63 13.52 -6.65
C SER A 46 7.30 13.58 -5.89
N GLN A 47 6.19 13.84 -6.59
CA GLN A 47 4.86 13.86 -5.98
C GLN A 47 4.38 12.46 -5.64
N ILE A 48 4.65 11.47 -6.49
CA ILE A 48 4.36 10.07 -6.23
C ILE A 48 5.12 9.58 -4.99
N ASN A 49 6.42 9.89 -4.91
CA ASN A 49 7.23 9.54 -3.75
C ASN A 49 6.70 10.20 -2.46
N SER A 50 6.30 11.48 -2.53
CA SER A 50 5.66 12.18 -1.41
C SER A 50 4.37 11.50 -0.94
N ILE A 51 3.56 10.95 -1.85
CA ILE A 51 2.39 10.15 -1.49
C ILE A 51 2.82 8.93 -0.69
N VAL A 52 3.79 8.16 -1.21
CA VAL A 52 4.28 6.93 -0.54
C VAL A 52 4.76 7.24 0.88
N LEU A 53 5.59 8.27 1.06
CA LEU A 53 6.07 8.68 2.38
C LEU A 53 4.92 9.04 3.33
N SER A 54 3.85 9.66 2.82
CA SER A 54 2.70 10.05 3.65
C SER A 54 1.79 8.88 4.05
N VAL A 55 1.66 7.85 3.19
CA VAL A 55 0.67 6.78 3.40
C VAL A 55 1.26 5.51 4.00
N SER A 56 2.55 5.22 3.76
CA SER A 56 3.11 3.89 3.99
C SER A 56 3.23 3.54 5.48
N SER A 57 3.89 4.37 6.30
CA SER A 57 4.10 4.04 7.72
C SER A 57 2.78 3.86 8.49
N PRO A 58 1.79 4.80 8.41
CA PRO A 58 0.51 4.61 9.12
C PRO A 58 -0.26 3.38 8.65
N PHE A 59 -0.17 3.06 7.36
CA PHE A 59 -0.78 1.86 6.78
C PHE A 59 -0.14 0.59 7.33
N PHE A 60 1.19 0.50 7.31
CA PHE A 60 1.95 -0.65 7.83
C PHE A 60 1.70 -0.88 9.32
N ASP A 61 1.76 0.17 10.14
CA ASP A 61 1.53 0.07 11.58
C ASP A 61 0.14 -0.47 11.91
N LYS A 62 -0.89 0.05 11.24
CA LYS A 62 -2.27 -0.40 11.48
C LYS A 62 -2.47 -1.82 10.97
N LEU A 63 -1.90 -2.15 9.81
CA LEU A 63 -2.00 -3.47 9.21
C LEU A 63 -1.32 -4.54 10.06
N ARG A 64 -0.09 -4.30 10.52
CA ARG A 64 0.64 -5.20 11.43
C ARG A 64 -0.17 -5.46 12.70
N LYS A 65 -0.71 -4.42 13.33
CA LYS A 65 -1.57 -4.54 14.52
C LYS A 65 -2.82 -5.39 14.24
N ARG A 66 -3.51 -5.18 13.12
CA ARG A 66 -4.73 -5.93 12.73
C ARG A 66 -4.44 -7.40 12.38
N LEU A 67 -3.25 -7.70 11.86
CA LEU A 67 -2.83 -9.05 11.48
C LEU A 67 -2.14 -9.83 12.59
N SER A 68 -1.73 -9.18 13.69
CA SER A 68 -0.99 -9.78 14.81
C SER A 68 -1.59 -11.08 15.39
N ARG A 69 -2.91 -11.25 15.31
CA ARG A 69 -3.64 -12.44 15.82
C ARG A 69 -4.23 -13.31 14.72
N ARG A 70 -3.83 -13.11 13.46
CA ARG A 70 -4.37 -13.81 12.30
C ARG A 70 -3.31 -14.72 11.68
N SER A 71 -3.75 -15.89 11.23
CA SER A 71 -2.92 -16.79 10.43
C SER A 71 -2.45 -16.09 9.14
N GLY A 72 -1.18 -16.28 8.78
CA GLY A 72 -0.55 -15.62 7.64
C GLY A 72 0.29 -14.39 8.02
N GLY A 73 -0.19 -13.60 8.99
CA GLY A 73 0.57 -12.50 9.56
C GLY A 73 0.94 -11.39 8.56
N PHE A 74 1.80 -10.48 9.02
CA PHE A 74 2.23 -9.31 8.25
C PHE A 74 3.23 -9.68 7.13
N GLN A 75 4.10 -10.67 7.37
CA GLN A 75 5.07 -11.17 6.37
C GLN A 75 4.40 -11.67 5.09
N GLN A 76 3.33 -12.47 5.20
CA GLN A 76 2.66 -13.00 4.01
C GLN A 76 2.04 -11.90 3.14
N VAL A 77 1.63 -10.78 3.75
CA VAL A 77 1.14 -9.62 3.00
C VAL A 77 2.29 -8.96 2.22
N HIS A 78 3.44 -8.77 2.87
CA HIS A 78 4.66 -8.30 2.22
C HIS A 78 5.05 -9.21 1.03
N ASP A 79 5.13 -10.52 1.26
CA ASP A 79 5.47 -11.50 0.20
C ASP A 79 4.49 -11.44 -0.98
N THR A 80 3.19 -11.20 -0.69
CA THR A 80 2.15 -11.07 -1.72
C THR A 80 2.38 -9.82 -2.57
N PHE A 81 2.66 -8.68 -1.95
CA PHE A 81 3.01 -7.46 -2.68
C PHE A 81 4.29 -7.63 -3.49
N GLN A 82 5.32 -8.24 -2.92
CA GLN A 82 6.58 -8.52 -3.61
C GLN A 82 6.36 -9.42 -4.84
N LYS A 83 5.54 -10.46 -4.71
CA LYS A 83 5.16 -11.35 -5.82
C LYS A 83 4.46 -10.59 -6.95
N LEU A 84 3.50 -9.71 -6.62
CA LEU A 84 2.78 -8.90 -7.61
C LEU A 84 3.72 -7.91 -8.31
N ASN A 85 4.61 -7.26 -7.56
CA ASN A 85 5.62 -6.36 -8.09
C ASN A 85 6.60 -7.08 -9.05
N ASN A 86 7.14 -8.23 -8.64
CA ASN A 86 8.08 -9.03 -9.46
C ASN A 86 7.46 -9.49 -10.78
N ARG A 87 6.15 -9.75 -10.79
CA ARG A 87 5.40 -10.12 -12.00
C ARG A 87 4.95 -8.92 -12.84
N LYS A 88 5.21 -7.69 -12.37
CA LYS A 88 4.75 -6.43 -12.98
C LYS A 88 3.22 -6.35 -13.05
N GLU A 89 2.52 -7.00 -12.13
CA GLU A 89 1.06 -7.02 -12.02
C GLU A 89 0.58 -5.79 -11.23
N TYR A 90 0.84 -4.57 -11.73
CA TYR A 90 0.63 -3.32 -10.98
C TYR A 90 -0.84 -3.03 -10.64
N LEU A 91 -1.78 -3.42 -11.50
CA LEU A 91 -3.21 -3.32 -11.19
C LEU A 91 -3.63 -4.36 -10.15
N GLY A 92 -3.05 -5.56 -10.20
CA GLY A 92 -3.26 -6.58 -9.16
C GLY A 92 -2.71 -6.12 -7.80
N PHE A 93 -1.55 -5.49 -7.81
CA PHE A 93 -0.97 -4.82 -6.64
C PHE A 93 -1.93 -3.80 -6.06
N TYR A 94 -2.44 -2.90 -6.91
CA TYR A 94 -3.40 -1.86 -6.49
C TYR A 94 -4.69 -2.46 -5.92
N LEU A 95 -5.29 -3.46 -6.59
CA LEU A 95 -6.50 -4.12 -6.10
C LEU A 95 -6.27 -4.76 -4.72
N TYR A 96 -5.13 -5.42 -4.53
CA TYR A 96 -4.77 -5.99 -3.23
C TYR A 96 -4.61 -4.90 -2.16
N LEU A 97 -3.98 -3.78 -2.50
CA LEU A 97 -3.87 -2.62 -1.64
C LEU A 97 -5.26 -2.08 -1.24
N SER A 98 -6.18 -1.90 -2.20
CA SER A 98 -7.56 -1.45 -1.92
C SER A 98 -8.32 -2.40 -0.99
N ILE A 99 -8.16 -3.72 -1.19
CA ILE A 99 -8.75 -4.72 -0.29
C ILE A 99 -8.20 -4.56 1.13
N LEU A 100 -6.89 -4.33 1.27
CA LEU A 100 -6.28 -4.12 2.58
C LEU A 100 -6.74 -2.81 3.22
N TYR A 101 -6.89 -1.71 2.46
CA TYR A 101 -7.51 -0.48 2.98
C TYR A 101 -8.91 -0.73 3.53
N GLY A 102 -9.77 -1.42 2.76
CA GLY A 102 -11.11 -1.83 3.23
C GLY A 102 -11.05 -2.73 4.46
N PHE A 103 -10.08 -3.65 4.54
CA PHE A 103 -9.84 -4.49 5.71
C PHE A 103 -9.44 -3.68 6.95
N LEU A 104 -8.74 -2.57 6.76
CA LEU A 104 -8.40 -1.61 7.81
C LEU A 104 -9.55 -0.66 8.15
N GLU A 105 -10.70 -0.76 7.49
CA GLU A 105 -11.82 0.18 7.59
C GLU A 105 -11.39 1.60 7.19
N TRP A 106 -10.53 1.71 6.18
CA TRP A 106 -10.03 2.95 5.62
C TRP A 106 -10.36 3.02 4.12
N GLN A 107 -10.51 4.24 3.61
CA GLN A 107 -10.58 4.47 2.17
C GLN A 107 -9.18 4.62 1.60
N VAL A 108 -8.96 4.12 0.38
CA VAL A 108 -7.75 4.45 -0.38
C VAL A 108 -7.70 5.97 -0.59
N PRO A 109 -6.59 6.65 -0.24
CA PRO A 109 -6.45 8.08 -0.47
C PRO A 109 -6.64 8.43 -1.94
N GLU A 110 -7.36 9.51 -2.24
CA GLU A 110 -7.70 9.91 -3.62
C GLU A 110 -6.46 9.94 -4.53
N ARG A 111 -5.35 10.51 -4.04
CA ARG A 111 -4.08 10.61 -4.78
C ARG A 111 -3.48 9.24 -5.15
N VAL A 112 -3.79 8.18 -4.39
CA VAL A 112 -3.43 6.79 -4.70
C VAL A 112 -4.47 6.18 -5.64
N ALA A 113 -5.76 6.48 -5.42
CA ALA A 113 -6.87 5.90 -6.17
C ALA A 113 -6.90 6.27 -7.66
N VAL A 114 -6.34 7.42 -8.02
CA VAL A 114 -6.24 7.88 -9.41
C VAL A 114 -5.08 7.28 -10.19
N LEU A 115 -4.05 6.74 -9.51
CA LEU A 115 -2.83 6.24 -10.16
C LEU A 115 -3.06 5.14 -11.21
N PRO A 116 -4.02 4.20 -11.05
CA PRO A 116 -4.31 3.20 -12.08
C PRO A 116 -4.68 3.78 -13.45
N ALA A 117 -5.13 5.04 -13.51
CA ALA A 117 -5.50 5.69 -14.77
C ALA A 117 -4.28 5.96 -15.70
N VAL A 118 -3.06 5.93 -15.16
CA VAL A 118 -1.81 6.10 -15.92
C VAL A 118 -0.82 4.99 -15.55
N PRO A 119 -0.53 4.03 -16.46
CA PRO A 119 0.31 2.86 -16.17
C PRO A 119 1.69 3.18 -15.57
N GLU A 120 2.36 4.21 -16.06
CA GLU A 120 3.68 4.59 -15.53
C GLU A 120 3.60 5.23 -14.14
N ALA A 121 2.48 5.85 -13.78
CA ALA A 121 2.29 6.42 -12.45
C ALA A 121 2.09 5.32 -11.40
N ILE A 122 1.23 4.34 -11.67
CA ILE A 122 1.03 3.22 -10.74
C ILE A 122 2.31 2.39 -10.60
N LYS A 123 3.06 2.18 -11.70
CA LYS A 123 4.35 1.50 -11.66
C LYS A 123 5.38 2.22 -10.79
N ALA A 124 5.49 3.55 -10.89
CA ALA A 124 6.37 4.34 -10.03
C ALA A 124 5.98 4.22 -8.55
N PHE A 125 4.68 4.34 -8.26
CA PHE A 125 4.16 4.16 -6.90
C PHE A 125 4.48 2.78 -6.32
N VAL A 126 4.27 1.71 -7.10
CA VAL A 126 4.52 0.33 -6.65
C VAL A 126 5.99 0.13 -6.27
N GLY A 127 6.93 0.66 -7.07
CA GLY A 127 8.36 0.56 -6.78
C GLY A 127 8.74 1.26 -5.48
N ASP A 128 8.28 2.50 -5.31
CA ASP A 128 8.54 3.31 -4.11
C ASP A 128 7.87 2.70 -2.86
N PHE A 129 6.62 2.23 -2.99
CA PHE A 129 5.88 1.59 -1.90
C PHE A 129 6.55 0.28 -1.45
N MET A 130 7.00 -0.55 -2.39
CA MET A 130 7.74 -1.77 -2.04
C MET A 130 9.03 -1.45 -1.30
N SER A 131 9.79 -0.45 -1.76
CA SER A 131 11.02 -0.03 -1.09
C SER A 131 10.73 0.46 0.35
N ALA A 132 9.63 1.19 0.55
CA ALA A 132 9.19 1.60 1.88
C ALA A 132 8.76 0.42 2.76
N PHE A 133 8.13 -0.60 2.18
CA PHE A 133 7.73 -1.81 2.90
C PHE A 133 8.96 -2.65 3.29
N ASP A 134 9.89 -2.88 2.37
CA ASP A 134 11.16 -3.59 2.64
C ASP A 134 11.91 -2.94 3.81
N HIS A 135 12.07 -1.62 3.77
CA HIS A 135 12.72 -0.87 4.85
C HIS A 135 11.96 -0.96 6.18
N TYR A 136 10.62 -0.92 6.15
CA TYR A 136 9.81 -1.10 7.36
C TYR A 136 10.01 -2.50 7.95
N MET A 137 10.10 -3.54 7.12
CA MET A 137 10.31 -4.92 7.59
C MET A 137 11.69 -5.08 8.24
N GLU A 138 12.73 -4.52 7.62
CA GLU A 138 14.11 -4.54 8.16
C GLU A 138 14.16 -3.90 9.56
N ASN A 139 13.69 -2.65 9.71
CA ASN A 139 13.75 -1.93 10.98
C ASN A 139 12.97 -2.63 12.10
N ASN A 140 11.85 -3.28 11.76
CA ASN A 140 11.01 -3.98 12.73
C ASN A 140 11.45 -5.42 13.03
N SER A 141 12.37 -5.98 12.23
CA SER A 141 13.02 -7.26 12.49
C SER A 141 14.18 -7.09 13.48
N SER A 142 14.95 -6.00 13.35
CA SER A 142 16.05 -5.66 14.27
C SER A 142 15.57 -5.30 15.68
N GLU A 143 14.42 -4.61 15.83
CA GLU A 143 13.86 -4.29 17.16
C GLU A 143 13.41 -5.53 17.94
N SER A 144 13.00 -6.61 17.24
CA SER A 144 12.66 -7.89 17.88
C SER A 144 13.89 -8.68 18.33
N GLU A 145 15.02 -8.58 17.62
CA GLU A 145 16.27 -9.26 17.99
C GLU A 145 16.94 -8.59 19.21
N GLU A 146 16.94 -7.25 19.29
CA GLU A 146 17.47 -6.52 20.45
C GLU A 146 16.63 -6.73 21.74
N ALA A 147 15.33 -7.01 21.60
CA ALA A 147 14.45 -7.32 22.73
C ALA A 147 14.66 -8.75 23.27
N GLU A 148 15.03 -9.70 22.41
CA GLU A 148 15.37 -11.07 22.82
C GLU A 148 16.79 -11.16 23.43
N GLU A 149 17.76 -10.38 22.92
CA GLU A 149 19.12 -10.33 23.49
C GLU A 149 19.16 -9.67 24.88
N ASN A 150 18.30 -8.67 25.15
CA ASN A 150 18.21 -8.03 26.46
C ASN A 150 17.28 -8.75 27.47
N GLY A 151 16.62 -9.84 27.06
CA GLY A 151 15.64 -10.59 27.86
C GLY A 151 16.16 -11.86 28.53
N THR A 152 17.44 -12.22 28.37
CA THR A 152 18.03 -13.48 28.88
C THR A 152 19.14 -13.26 29.92
N GLY A 153 18.95 -12.28 30.80
CA GLY A 153 19.85 -12.01 31.92
C GLY A 153 19.11 -11.84 33.23
N GLU A 154 18.59 -12.93 33.81
CA GLU A 154 18.52 -13.23 35.25
C GLU A 154 17.53 -14.39 35.48
N ALA A 155 18.06 -15.60 35.38
CA ALA A 155 17.53 -16.74 36.13
C ALA A 155 18.67 -17.26 36.99
N ASP A 156 18.90 -16.62 38.13
CA ASP A 156 19.61 -17.24 39.25
C ASP A 156 19.08 -16.69 40.58
N ILE A 157 18.73 -17.65 41.45
CA ILE A 157 18.34 -17.63 42.88
C ILE A 157 16.84 -17.72 43.18
#